data_AF-A0A3Q9QWX0-F1
#
_entry.id   AF-A0A3Q9QWX0-F1
#
_cell.length_a   1.000
_cell.length_b   1.000
_cell.length_c   1.000
_cell.angle_alpha   90.00
_cell.angle_beta   90.00
_cell.angle_gamma   90.00
#
_symmetry.space_group_name_H-M   'P 1'
#
loop_
_entity.id
_entity.type
_entity.pdbx_description
1 polymer ?
#
loop_
_entity_poly.entity_id
_entity_poly.type
_entity_poly.pdbx_seq_one_letter_code
_entity_poly.pdbx_strand_id
1 'polypeptide(L)'
;MEKAGYDDSFIVIENTSTTDNQTSPNKSTSGTPERSGSSGNAIGMGGNTGGGTSTGSSIVGNSGTGSDPGNRPDIDPVHGNPAGFTILGPTFLSPEHMNRFVKNINPKAPELGSFYLTFGEYYGIRGDVAFAQAILETDYFRFTGDVRPEQNNFSGLGATGSKARGASFATPEEGVLAHLQHLYAYATTIKLPGQYPLVDPRFDLVDRGSAPTWIALNGKWAVPGSDYGQTILDIYERMIHLTIQHLETTRQNLNP
;
A
#
# COMPACT_ATOMS: atom_id res chain seq x y z
N MET A 1 28.75 -12.22 -39.61
CA MET A 1 28.23 -12.02 -38.25
C MET A 1 27.15 -10.98 -38.35
N GLU A 2 25.93 -11.44 -38.53
CA GLU A 2 24.72 -10.64 -38.73
C GLU A 2 24.12 -10.37 -37.35
N LYS A 3 24.04 -9.11 -36.93
CA LYS A 3 23.38 -8.72 -35.69
C LYS A 3 21.88 -8.66 -35.97
N ALA A 4 21.14 -9.64 -35.46
CA ALA A 4 19.69 -9.56 -35.39
C ALA A 4 19.31 -8.44 -34.41
N GLY A 5 18.71 -7.37 -34.94
CA GLY A 5 18.02 -6.35 -34.15
C GLY A 5 16.68 -6.91 -33.68
N TYR A 6 16.41 -6.77 -32.39
CA TYR A 6 15.12 -7.09 -31.79
C TYR A 6 14.30 -5.79 -31.78
N ASP A 7 13.15 -5.79 -32.44
CA ASP A 7 12.23 -4.64 -32.50
C ASP A 7 11.02 -4.96 -31.61
N ASP A 8 10.92 -4.24 -30.48
CA ASP A 8 9.83 -4.32 -29.51
C ASP A 8 8.60 -3.61 -30.08
N SER A 9 7.60 -4.38 -30.50
CA SER A 9 6.27 -3.84 -30.83
C SER A 9 5.30 -4.11 -29.66
N PHE A 10 5.17 -3.11 -28.80
CA PHE A 10 4.06 -3.00 -27.85
C PHE A 10 2.74 -2.89 -28.63
N ILE A 11 1.86 -3.89 -28.50
CA ILE A 11 0.50 -3.82 -29.04
C ILE A 11 -0.34 -2.94 -28.11
N VAL A 12 -0.72 -1.77 -28.60
CA VAL A 12 -1.81 -0.95 -28.05
C VAL A 12 -3.12 -1.55 -28.56
N ILE A 13 -3.95 -2.06 -27.66
CA ILE A 13 -5.36 -2.37 -27.96
C ILE A 13 -6.22 -1.24 -27.39
N GLU A 14 -6.50 -0.25 -28.21
CA GLU A 14 -7.70 0.57 -28.04
C GLU A 14 -8.87 -0.20 -28.67
N ASN A 15 -10.00 -0.31 -27.96
CA ASN A 15 -11.31 -0.48 -28.60
C ASN A 15 -12.41 0.09 -27.69
N THR A 16 -12.72 1.35 -28.00
CA THR A 16 -14.01 2.04 -28.03
C THR A 16 -15.25 1.37 -27.43
N SER A 17 -15.89 2.11 -26.54
CA SER A 17 -17.28 1.98 -26.08
C SER A 17 -18.28 2.04 -27.24
N THR A 18 -19.33 1.22 -27.18
CA THR A 18 -20.59 1.47 -27.88
C THR A 18 -21.75 1.15 -26.95
N THR A 19 -22.61 2.15 -26.77
CA THR A 19 -23.91 2.11 -26.11
C THR A 19 -24.93 1.36 -26.94
N ASP A 20 -25.80 0.57 -26.31
CA ASP A 20 -27.22 0.58 -26.67
C ASP A 20 -28.13 0.13 -25.51
N ASN A 21 -29.24 0.86 -25.42
CA ASN A 21 -30.30 0.81 -24.43
C ASN A 21 -31.37 -0.18 -24.92
N GLN A 22 -32.00 -0.99 -24.05
CA GLN A 22 -33.47 -1.12 -23.99
C GLN A 22 -34.03 -2.06 -22.90
N THR A 23 -34.85 -1.46 -22.04
CA THR A 23 -36.18 -1.87 -21.49
C THR A 23 -36.36 -3.07 -20.55
N SER A 24 -36.85 -2.74 -19.33
CA SER A 24 -37.53 -3.58 -18.31
C SER A 24 -38.94 -4.05 -18.74
N PRO A 25 -39.68 -4.86 -17.93
CA PRO A 25 -40.47 -4.29 -16.81
C PRO A 25 -40.76 -5.19 -15.56
N ASN A 26 -41.04 -4.50 -14.43
CA ASN A 26 -41.96 -4.81 -13.30
C ASN A 26 -41.72 -6.06 -12.39
N LYS A 27 -42.11 -6.13 -11.10
CA LYS A 27 -42.69 -5.26 -10.05
C LYS A 27 -42.77 -6.08 -8.75
N SER A 28 -42.65 -5.44 -7.58
CA SER A 28 -43.58 -5.52 -6.42
C SER A 28 -42.96 -5.77 -5.02
N THR A 29 -43.11 -4.73 -4.16
CA THR A 29 -43.58 -4.72 -2.75
C THR A 29 -42.82 -5.52 -1.68
N SER A 30 -42.69 -5.14 -0.40
CA SER A 30 -42.95 -3.96 0.45
C SER A 30 -42.71 -4.44 1.89
N GLY A 31 -42.13 -3.65 2.80
CA GLY A 31 -42.27 -3.92 4.25
C GLY A 31 -41.18 -3.33 5.17
N THR A 32 -41.46 -2.17 5.73
CA THR A 32 -41.05 -1.74 7.09
C THR A 32 -42.37 -1.54 7.89
N PRO A 33 -42.42 -1.66 9.23
CA PRO A 33 -41.76 -0.74 10.18
C PRO A 33 -41.15 -1.51 11.39
N GLU A 34 -40.32 -0.97 12.29
CA GLU A 34 -40.66 -0.04 13.37
C GLU A 34 -39.41 0.39 14.17
N ARG A 35 -39.64 1.37 15.04
CA ARG A 35 -38.74 2.30 15.72
C ARG A 35 -38.81 2.08 17.24
N SER A 36 -37.67 2.02 17.92
CA SER A 36 -37.47 2.40 19.33
C SER A 36 -35.95 2.43 19.57
N GLY A 37 -35.30 3.34 20.28
CA GLY A 37 -35.71 4.35 21.25
C GLY A 37 -34.52 4.53 22.21
N SER A 38 -33.91 5.72 22.16
CA SER A 38 -33.13 6.44 23.18
C SER A 38 -32.46 5.68 24.35
N SER A 39 -31.14 5.91 24.52
CA SER A 39 -30.46 6.40 25.75
C SER A 39 -28.95 6.34 25.47
N GLY A 40 -28.17 7.42 25.45
CA GLY A 40 -27.96 8.32 26.58
C GLY A 40 -26.86 7.74 27.48
N ASN A 41 -25.58 8.03 27.20
CA ASN A 41 -24.63 8.21 28.29
C ASN A 41 -23.39 9.02 27.86
N ALA A 42 -23.28 10.20 28.45
CA ALA A 42 -22.12 11.05 28.48
C ALA A 42 -21.44 10.87 29.86
N ILE A 43 -20.17 10.49 29.89
CA ILE A 43 -19.25 10.60 31.03
C ILE A 43 -17.85 10.69 30.38
N GLY A 44 -16.98 11.68 30.54
CA GLY A 44 -16.85 12.71 31.58
C GLY A 44 -15.62 12.43 32.45
N MET A 45 -14.40 12.74 31.98
CA MET A 45 -13.19 13.01 32.79
C MET A 45 -12.24 13.86 31.91
N GLY A 46 -12.08 15.17 32.15
CA GLY A 46 -11.15 15.77 33.13
C GLY A 46 -9.74 15.80 32.51
N GLY A 47 -9.14 16.89 32.03
CA GLY A 47 -9.04 18.24 32.56
C GLY A 47 -7.64 18.43 33.14
N ASN A 48 -6.68 19.01 32.39
CA ASN A 48 -5.67 19.88 32.98
C ASN A 48 -4.99 20.79 31.93
N THR A 49 -4.78 22.02 32.37
CA THR A 49 -4.27 23.22 31.71
C THR A 49 -2.79 23.46 31.98
N GLY A 50 -2.13 24.18 31.07
CA GLY A 50 -0.84 24.87 31.26
C GLY A 50 -0.08 24.90 29.93
N GLY A 51 0.12 26.01 29.21
CA GLY A 51 0.35 27.39 29.65
C GLY A 51 1.84 27.70 29.51
N GLY A 52 2.26 28.27 28.37
CA GLY A 52 3.65 28.65 28.13
C GLY A 52 3.83 29.39 26.81
N THR A 53 3.88 30.72 26.88
CA THR A 53 4.02 31.71 25.82
C THR A 53 5.49 32.02 25.47
N SER A 54 5.70 32.38 24.19
CA SER A 54 6.62 33.38 23.60
C SER A 54 8.13 33.31 23.93
N THR A 55 9.01 33.29 22.94
CA THR A 55 9.59 34.46 22.21
C THR A 55 10.63 33.82 21.25
N GLY A 56 10.93 34.25 20.03
CA GLY A 56 11.19 35.57 19.49
C GLY A 56 12.52 35.52 18.70
N SER A 57 12.56 36.25 17.58
CA SER A 57 13.76 36.75 16.86
C SER A 57 14.29 36.00 15.64
N SER A 58 13.96 36.58 14.49
CA SER A 58 14.66 36.55 13.20
C SER A 58 16.08 37.16 13.28
N ILE A 59 16.95 36.86 12.30
CA ILE A 59 17.74 37.80 11.46
C ILE A 59 18.76 37.04 10.57
N VAL A 60 18.67 37.27 9.25
CA VAL A 60 19.71 37.52 8.20
C VAL A 60 20.93 36.56 8.16
N GLY A 61 21.31 35.88 7.08
CA GLY A 61 21.33 36.20 5.65
C GLY A 61 22.80 36.32 5.18
N ASN A 62 23.27 35.51 4.23
CA ASN A 62 24.29 35.92 3.25
C ASN A 62 24.43 34.92 2.08
N SER A 63 24.56 35.49 0.89
CA SER A 63 24.78 34.85 -0.40
C SER A 63 26.28 34.61 -0.65
N GLY A 64 26.61 33.60 -1.46
CA GLY A 64 27.97 33.38 -1.96
C GLY A 64 27.99 32.45 -3.16
N THR A 65 28.10 33.03 -4.35
CA THR A 65 28.19 32.37 -5.66
C THR A 65 29.60 31.84 -5.94
N GLY A 66 29.72 30.63 -6.49
CA GLY A 66 30.95 30.09 -7.08
C GLY A 66 30.61 29.03 -8.12
N SER A 67 30.83 29.36 -9.40
CA SER A 67 30.62 28.52 -10.58
C SER A 67 31.90 27.76 -10.95
N ASP A 68 31.82 26.44 -11.16
CA ASP A 68 32.81 25.64 -11.89
C ASP A 68 32.09 24.58 -12.76
N PRO A 69 32.56 24.26 -13.98
CA PRO A 69 31.81 23.52 -14.98
C PRO A 69 32.17 22.02 -14.98
N GLY A 70 31.23 21.21 -14.51
CA GLY A 70 31.28 19.76 -14.61
C GLY A 70 29.89 19.21 -14.85
N ASN A 71 29.35 19.41 -16.05
CA ASN A 71 28.02 18.93 -16.43
C ASN A 71 28.04 17.41 -16.64
N ARG A 72 27.96 16.66 -15.54
CA ARG A 72 27.31 15.35 -15.49
C ARG A 72 25.90 15.62 -14.94
N PRO A 73 24.82 15.14 -15.56
CA PRO A 73 23.55 15.12 -14.87
C PRO A 73 23.74 14.18 -13.67
N ASP A 74 23.78 14.77 -12.47
CA ASP A 74 23.57 14.03 -11.25
C ASP A 74 22.23 13.31 -11.41
N ILE A 75 22.28 11.99 -11.51
CA ILE A 75 21.10 11.17 -11.31
C ILE A 75 20.80 11.32 -9.83
N ASP A 76 19.90 12.24 -9.50
CA ASP A 76 19.39 12.40 -8.15
C ASP A 76 18.94 11.01 -7.65
N PRO A 77 19.55 10.49 -6.57
CA PRO A 77 19.03 9.31 -5.90
C PRO A 77 17.58 9.62 -5.52
N VAL A 78 16.73 8.60 -5.57
CA VAL A 78 15.31 8.63 -5.14
C VAL A 78 15.24 9.00 -3.65
N HIS A 79 15.42 10.28 -3.35
CA HIS A 79 15.19 10.91 -2.06
C HIS A 79 14.27 12.12 -2.29
N GLY A 80 13.23 11.90 -3.11
CA GLY A 80 12.05 12.73 -3.05
C GLY A 80 11.48 12.62 -1.64
N ASN A 81 11.15 13.75 -1.03
CA ASN A 81 10.48 13.87 0.26
C ASN A 81 9.55 12.66 0.52
N PRO A 82 9.84 11.77 1.50
CA PRO A 82 9.05 10.55 1.72
C PRO A 82 7.59 10.87 2.05
N ALA A 83 7.28 12.08 2.53
CA ALA A 83 5.92 12.55 2.70
C ALA A 83 5.11 12.61 1.39
N GLY A 84 5.78 12.64 0.23
CA GLY A 84 5.18 12.65 -1.10
C GLY A 84 5.13 11.28 -1.80
N PHE A 85 5.63 10.21 -1.19
CA PHE A 85 5.60 8.89 -1.82
C PHE A 85 4.21 8.25 -1.70
N THR A 86 3.46 8.29 -2.80
CA THR A 86 2.05 7.92 -2.88
C THR A 86 1.81 6.42 -2.79
N ILE A 87 0.66 6.02 -2.24
CA ILE A 87 0.16 4.63 -2.29
C ILE A 87 -0.17 4.25 -3.74
N LEU A 88 -0.80 5.18 -4.47
CA LEU A 88 -1.08 4.99 -5.90
C LEU A 88 0.20 5.12 -6.72
N GLY A 89 0.33 4.30 -7.75
CA GLY A 89 1.46 4.31 -8.68
C GLY A 89 1.77 2.91 -9.23
N PRO A 90 2.75 2.81 -10.14
CA PRO A 90 3.14 1.53 -10.73
C PRO A 90 3.88 0.65 -9.73
N THR A 91 3.77 -0.66 -9.92
CA THR A 91 4.63 -1.69 -9.33
C THR A 91 5.92 -1.79 -10.15
N PHE A 92 7.07 -1.79 -9.50
CA PHE A 92 8.38 -1.90 -10.17
C PHE A 92 9.08 -3.24 -9.92
N LEU A 93 8.92 -3.84 -8.74
CA LEU A 93 9.50 -5.15 -8.46
C LEU A 93 8.62 -6.28 -9.00
N SER A 94 9.23 -7.25 -9.68
CA SER A 94 8.52 -8.44 -10.16
C SER A 94 8.10 -9.36 -9.00
N PRO A 95 7.14 -10.28 -9.22
CA PRO A 95 6.77 -11.32 -8.28
C PRO A 95 7.96 -12.11 -7.74
N GLU A 96 8.92 -12.44 -8.59
CA GLU A 96 10.12 -13.18 -8.25
C GLU A 96 11.04 -12.36 -7.33
N HIS A 97 11.19 -11.06 -7.58
CA HIS A 97 11.97 -10.18 -6.70
C HIS A 97 11.34 -10.07 -5.31
N MET A 98 10.02 -9.86 -5.25
CA MET A 98 9.26 -9.80 -3.99
C MET A 98 9.39 -11.11 -3.19
N ASN A 99 9.10 -12.24 -3.82
CA ASN A 99 9.14 -13.56 -3.19
C ASN A 99 10.56 -13.95 -2.76
N ARG A 100 11.58 -13.63 -3.58
CA ARG A 100 12.98 -13.90 -3.25
C ARG A 100 13.42 -13.17 -2.00
N PHE A 101 13.05 -11.89 -1.87
CA PHE A 101 13.41 -11.10 -0.69
C PHE A 101 12.92 -11.74 0.59
N VAL A 102 11.63 -12.07 0.66
CA VAL A 102 11.07 -12.64 1.88
C VAL A 102 11.59 -14.05 2.14
N LYS A 103 11.81 -14.86 1.10
CA LYS A 103 12.36 -16.22 1.24
C LYS A 103 13.81 -16.26 1.74
N ASN A 104 14.57 -15.18 1.57
CA ASN A 104 15.90 -15.06 2.15
C ASN A 104 15.87 -14.97 3.70
N ILE A 105 14.71 -14.63 4.28
CA ILE A 105 14.52 -14.46 5.73
C ILE A 105 13.61 -15.56 6.29
N ASN A 106 12.52 -15.86 5.59
CA ASN A 106 11.60 -16.95 5.89
C ASN A 106 11.50 -17.89 4.67
N PRO A 107 12.31 -18.96 4.60
CA PRO A 107 12.27 -19.90 3.47
C PRO A 107 10.92 -20.59 3.25
N LYS A 108 10.02 -20.57 4.24
CA LYS A 108 8.66 -21.12 4.18
C LYS A 108 7.59 -20.09 3.83
N ALA A 109 7.98 -18.84 3.55
CA ALA A 109 7.03 -17.80 3.17
C ALA A 109 6.22 -18.21 1.93
N PRO A 110 4.90 -17.93 1.91
CA PRO A 110 4.08 -18.17 0.73
C PRO A 110 4.52 -17.26 -0.42
N GLU A 111 4.31 -17.72 -1.65
CA GLU A 111 4.55 -16.92 -2.84
C GLU A 111 3.32 -16.09 -3.18
N LEU A 112 3.32 -14.82 -2.76
CA LEU A 112 2.20 -13.90 -2.95
C LEU A 112 2.47 -12.81 -4.00
N GLY A 113 3.71 -12.70 -4.49
CA GLY A 113 4.14 -11.61 -5.36
C GLY A 113 3.27 -11.42 -6.62
N SER A 114 2.74 -12.50 -7.21
CA SER A 114 1.86 -12.42 -8.38
C SER A 114 0.54 -11.73 -8.06
N PHE A 115 -0.08 -12.01 -6.91
CA PHE A 115 -1.33 -11.35 -6.49
C PHE A 115 -1.11 -9.86 -6.24
N TYR A 116 0.01 -9.49 -5.63
CA TYR A 116 0.36 -8.09 -5.40
C TYR A 116 0.62 -7.32 -6.70
N LEU A 117 1.28 -7.95 -7.68
CA LEU A 117 1.43 -7.37 -9.00
C LEU A 117 0.05 -7.18 -9.66
N THR A 118 -0.73 -8.26 -9.80
CA THR A 118 -2.00 -8.25 -10.53
C THR A 118 -3.03 -7.29 -9.93
N PHE A 119 -3.23 -7.33 -8.61
CA PHE A 119 -4.18 -6.42 -7.95
C PHE A 119 -3.63 -5.01 -7.83
N GLY A 120 -2.31 -4.85 -7.64
CA GLY A 120 -1.65 -3.54 -7.66
C GLY A 120 -1.89 -2.81 -8.97
N GLU A 121 -1.62 -3.46 -10.11
CA GLU A 121 -1.87 -2.90 -11.44
C GLU A 121 -3.36 -2.56 -11.64
N TYR A 122 -4.26 -3.46 -11.25
CA TYR A 122 -5.70 -3.25 -11.41
C TYR A 122 -6.22 -2.04 -10.61
N TYR A 123 -5.79 -1.89 -9.35
CA TYR A 123 -6.22 -0.78 -8.48
C TYR A 123 -5.36 0.48 -8.63
N GLY A 124 -4.29 0.43 -9.43
CA GLY A 124 -3.31 1.51 -9.57
C GLY A 124 -2.51 1.75 -8.29
N ILE A 125 -2.30 0.72 -7.48
CA ILE A 125 -1.54 0.74 -6.22
C ILE A 125 -0.15 0.16 -6.47
N ARG A 126 0.86 0.74 -5.81
CA ARG A 126 2.23 0.19 -5.78
C ARG A 126 2.24 -1.15 -5.04
N GLY A 127 2.02 -2.24 -5.79
CA GLY A 127 1.82 -3.58 -5.23
C GLY A 127 3.04 -4.12 -4.51
N ASP A 128 4.23 -3.75 -4.96
CA ASP A 128 5.51 -4.07 -4.31
C ASP A 128 5.71 -3.39 -2.96
N VAL A 129 5.23 -2.16 -2.80
CA VAL A 129 5.24 -1.47 -1.50
C VAL A 129 4.14 -2.03 -0.58
N ALA A 130 2.98 -2.41 -1.12
CA ALA A 130 1.95 -3.14 -0.36
C ALA A 130 2.45 -4.54 0.09
N PHE A 131 3.32 -5.18 -0.69
CA PHE A 131 4.00 -6.41 -0.29
C PHE A 131 4.98 -6.15 0.87
N ALA A 132 5.73 -5.04 0.84
CA ALA A 132 6.57 -4.61 1.95
C ALA A 132 5.77 -4.37 3.24
N GLN A 133 4.58 -3.76 3.13
CA GLN A 133 3.65 -3.61 4.24
C GLN A 133 3.21 -4.98 4.79
N ALA A 134 2.86 -5.94 3.93
CA ALA A 134 2.49 -7.27 4.39
C ALA A 134 3.64 -8.03 5.07
N ILE A 135 4.88 -7.83 4.61
CA ILE A 135 6.06 -8.34 5.31
C ILE A 135 6.12 -7.78 6.74
N LEU A 136 5.87 -6.47 6.91
CA LEU A 136 5.84 -5.85 8.24
C LEU A 136 4.74 -6.44 9.13
N GLU A 137 3.50 -6.43 8.62
CA GLU A 137 2.30 -6.84 9.36
C GLU A 137 2.35 -8.30 9.82
N THR A 138 2.98 -9.16 9.03
CA THR A 138 3.01 -10.60 9.27
C THR A 138 4.34 -11.09 9.84
N ASP A 139 5.27 -10.18 10.14
CA ASP A 139 6.63 -10.50 10.54
C ASP A 139 7.31 -11.48 9.56
N TYR A 140 7.41 -11.08 8.29
CA TYR A 140 7.91 -11.88 7.17
C TYR A 140 7.12 -13.17 6.94
N PHE A 141 5.78 -13.09 7.04
CA PHE A 141 4.84 -14.22 6.96
C PHE A 141 5.09 -15.31 8.01
N ARG A 142 5.65 -14.94 9.17
CA ARG A 142 5.81 -15.84 10.33
C ARG A 142 4.61 -15.81 11.27
N PHE A 143 3.81 -14.74 11.22
CA PHE A 143 2.59 -14.56 11.99
C PHE A 143 2.83 -14.72 13.50
N THR A 144 3.76 -13.92 14.05
CA THR A 144 4.16 -13.99 15.46
C THR A 144 3.23 -13.21 16.41
N GLY A 145 2.23 -12.50 15.86
CA GLY A 145 1.22 -11.74 16.60
C GLY A 145 -0.12 -12.47 16.76
N ASP A 146 -1.21 -11.69 16.83
CA ASP A 146 -2.57 -12.22 17.05
C ASP A 146 -3.17 -12.94 15.83
N VAL A 147 -2.83 -12.46 14.63
CA VAL A 147 -3.29 -13.03 13.36
C VAL A 147 -2.50 -14.30 13.09
N ARG A 148 -3.20 -15.38 12.73
CA ARG A 148 -2.61 -16.68 12.41
C ARG A 148 -2.42 -16.89 10.90
N PRO A 149 -1.48 -17.75 10.48
CA PRO A 149 -1.25 -18.04 9.06
C PRO A 149 -2.51 -18.47 8.31
N GLU A 150 -3.38 -19.27 8.94
CA GLU A 150 -4.58 -19.81 8.30
C GLU A 150 -5.65 -18.74 8.02
N GLN A 151 -5.50 -17.53 8.58
CA GLN A 151 -6.44 -16.43 8.35
C GLN A 151 -6.21 -15.74 7.00
N ASN A 152 -5.07 -15.96 6.34
CA ASN A 152 -4.68 -15.24 5.12
C ASN A 152 -4.80 -13.71 5.25
N ASN A 153 -4.67 -13.18 6.47
CA ASN A 153 -4.82 -11.75 6.73
C ASN A 153 -3.43 -11.12 6.77
N PHE A 154 -2.96 -10.66 5.61
CA PHE A 154 -1.62 -10.12 5.41
C PHE A 154 -1.50 -8.63 5.78
N SER A 155 -2.58 -8.01 6.24
CA SER A 155 -2.70 -6.57 6.48
C SER A 155 -3.11 -6.22 7.92
N GLY A 156 -3.26 -7.22 8.78
CA GLY A 156 -3.70 -7.02 10.17
C GLY A 156 -5.15 -6.55 10.30
N LEU A 157 -5.98 -6.70 9.26
CA LEU A 157 -7.32 -6.11 9.23
C LEU A 157 -8.17 -6.59 10.41
N GLY A 158 -8.64 -5.64 11.22
CA GLY A 158 -9.51 -5.89 12.36
C GLY A 158 -8.83 -6.55 13.57
N ALA A 159 -7.51 -6.72 13.59
CA ALA A 159 -6.79 -7.17 14.77
C ALA A 159 -6.62 -5.98 15.73
N THR A 160 -7.08 -6.11 16.99
CA THR A 160 -7.07 -5.01 17.96
C THR A 160 -6.29 -5.31 19.24
N GLY A 161 -5.48 -6.38 19.29
CA GLY A 161 -4.69 -6.75 20.47
C GLY A 161 -5.50 -7.32 21.65
N SER A 162 -6.83 -7.30 21.57
CA SER A 162 -7.77 -7.48 22.69
C SER A 162 -8.69 -8.69 22.50
N LYS A 163 -8.14 -9.80 21.97
CA LYS A 163 -8.79 -11.09 21.65
C LYS A 163 -9.59 -11.13 20.33
N ALA A 164 -9.78 -10.00 19.66
CA ALA A 164 -10.26 -10.01 18.28
C ALA A 164 -9.09 -10.36 17.35
N ARG A 165 -9.10 -11.58 16.80
CA ARG A 165 -8.03 -12.13 15.95
C ARG A 165 -7.92 -11.46 14.56
N GLY A 166 -8.75 -10.47 14.28
CA GLY A 166 -8.89 -9.89 12.96
C GLY A 166 -9.74 -10.71 12.00
N ALA A 167 -9.88 -10.18 10.79
CA ALA A 167 -10.56 -10.83 9.67
C ALA A 167 -9.85 -12.13 9.26
N SER A 168 -10.58 -13.01 8.59
CA SER A 168 -10.04 -14.22 7.96
C SER A 168 -10.58 -14.30 6.54
N PHE A 169 -9.72 -14.71 5.61
CA PHE A 169 -10.02 -14.82 4.19
C PHE A 169 -9.84 -16.28 3.75
N ALA A 170 -10.68 -16.75 2.84
CA ALA A 170 -10.72 -18.16 2.47
C ALA A 170 -9.45 -18.59 1.73
N THR A 171 -8.81 -17.66 1.01
CA THR A 171 -7.61 -17.92 0.23
C THR A 171 -6.56 -16.82 0.41
N PRO A 172 -5.27 -17.11 0.12
CA PRO A 172 -4.25 -16.08 0.06
C PRO A 172 -4.59 -14.97 -0.96
N GLU A 173 -5.17 -15.33 -2.10
CA GLU A 173 -5.61 -14.37 -3.12
C GLU A 173 -6.61 -13.36 -2.54
N GLU A 174 -7.65 -13.85 -1.86
CA GLU A 174 -8.68 -13.01 -1.23
C GLU A 174 -8.09 -12.12 -0.13
N GLY A 175 -7.12 -12.62 0.63
CA GLY A 175 -6.39 -11.85 1.64
C GLY A 175 -5.59 -10.68 1.06
N VAL A 176 -4.88 -10.90 -0.05
CA VAL A 176 -4.18 -9.83 -0.77
C VAL A 176 -5.16 -8.86 -1.40
N LEU A 177 -6.27 -9.35 -1.95
CA LEU A 177 -7.33 -8.50 -2.51
C LEU A 177 -7.92 -7.56 -1.44
N ALA A 178 -8.25 -8.08 -0.26
CA ALA A 178 -8.77 -7.28 0.85
C ALA A 178 -7.76 -6.23 1.33
N HIS A 179 -6.48 -6.58 1.39
CA HIS A 179 -5.40 -5.62 1.70
C HIS A 179 -5.38 -4.47 0.69
N LEU A 180 -5.35 -4.77 -0.61
CA LEU A 180 -5.30 -3.76 -1.67
C LEU A 180 -6.56 -2.88 -1.69
N GLN A 181 -7.73 -3.45 -1.41
CA GLN A 181 -8.97 -2.69 -1.24
C GLN A 181 -8.90 -1.73 -0.05
N HIS A 182 -8.32 -2.15 1.07
CA HIS A 182 -8.17 -1.28 2.24
C HIS A 182 -7.22 -0.10 1.95
N LEU A 183 -6.09 -0.37 1.29
CA LEU A 183 -5.18 0.67 0.81
C LEU A 183 -5.87 1.62 -0.18
N TYR A 184 -6.70 1.10 -1.08
CA TYR A 184 -7.47 1.92 -2.01
C TYR A 184 -8.43 2.89 -1.29
N ALA A 185 -9.07 2.43 -0.21
CA ALA A 185 -9.95 3.26 0.60
C ALA A 185 -9.18 4.45 1.20
N TYR A 186 -7.99 4.21 1.76
CA TYR A 186 -7.12 5.28 2.29
C TYR A 186 -6.58 6.21 1.20
N ALA A 187 -6.23 5.66 0.04
CA ALA A 187 -5.48 6.38 -0.98
C ALA A 187 -6.31 7.37 -1.80
N THR A 188 -7.61 7.11 -1.98
CA THR A 188 -8.46 7.90 -2.89
C THR A 188 -9.94 7.88 -2.50
N THR A 189 -10.72 8.81 -3.05
CA THR A 189 -12.18 8.86 -2.97
C THR A 189 -12.87 8.30 -4.22
N ILE A 190 -12.11 7.95 -5.27
CA ILE A 190 -12.63 7.39 -6.53
C ILE A 190 -13.41 6.09 -6.25
N LYS A 191 -14.52 5.84 -6.95
CA LYS A 191 -15.29 4.60 -6.76
C LYS A 191 -14.41 3.36 -6.98
N LEU A 192 -14.52 2.37 -6.09
CA LEU A 192 -13.80 1.11 -6.22
C LEU A 192 -14.11 0.45 -7.58
N PRO A 193 -13.09 0.11 -8.39
CA PRO A 193 -13.28 -0.63 -9.64
C PRO A 193 -13.97 -1.98 -9.43
N GLY A 194 -14.88 -2.36 -10.34
CA GLY A 194 -15.87 -3.42 -10.11
C GLY A 194 -15.57 -4.80 -10.70
N GLN A 195 -14.33 -5.10 -11.13
CA GLN A 195 -13.97 -6.42 -11.68
C GLN A 195 -13.90 -7.49 -10.59
N TYR A 196 -13.44 -7.12 -9.39
CA TYR A 196 -13.33 -8.00 -8.23
C TYR A 196 -14.39 -7.66 -7.18
N PRO A 197 -14.93 -8.64 -6.45
CA PRO A 197 -15.85 -8.39 -5.36
C PRO A 197 -15.17 -7.59 -4.23
N LEU A 198 -15.94 -6.74 -3.55
CA LEU A 198 -15.49 -6.11 -2.31
C LEU A 198 -15.41 -7.19 -1.21
N VAL A 199 -14.20 -7.49 -0.76
CA VAL A 199 -13.91 -8.52 0.26
C VAL A 199 -13.31 -7.92 1.53
N ASP A 200 -12.82 -6.67 1.50
CA ASP A 200 -12.42 -5.96 2.71
C ASP A 200 -13.65 -5.65 3.59
N PRO A 201 -13.80 -6.29 4.76
CA PRO A 201 -14.96 -6.09 5.63
C PRO A 201 -14.96 -4.74 6.35
N ARG A 202 -13.88 -3.95 6.20
CA ARG A 202 -13.69 -2.65 6.86
C ARG A 202 -13.60 -1.50 5.86
N PHE A 203 -13.83 -1.75 4.57
CA PHE A 203 -13.68 -0.75 3.52
C PHE A 203 -14.48 0.53 3.81
N ASP A 204 -15.75 0.37 4.23
CA ASP A 204 -16.65 1.47 4.53
C ASP A 204 -16.38 2.16 5.88
N LEU A 205 -15.45 1.62 6.69
CA LEU A 205 -15.04 2.23 7.97
C LEU A 205 -13.89 3.23 7.79
N VAL A 206 -13.26 3.26 6.62
CA VAL A 206 -12.16 4.19 6.31
C VAL A 206 -12.73 5.53 5.87
N ASP A 207 -12.24 6.61 6.47
CA ASP A 207 -12.44 7.96 5.90
C ASP A 207 -11.68 8.04 4.58
N ARG A 208 -12.42 7.99 3.47
CA ARG A 208 -11.84 7.73 2.15
C ARG A 208 -10.93 8.84 1.66
N GLY A 209 -9.78 8.47 1.10
CA GLY A 209 -8.76 9.42 0.64
C GLY A 209 -8.01 10.12 1.78
N SER A 210 -8.19 9.69 3.03
CA SER A 210 -7.57 10.36 4.18
C SER A 210 -6.06 10.10 4.30
N ALA A 211 -5.49 9.11 3.61
CA ALA A 211 -4.05 8.84 3.61
C ALA A 211 -3.51 8.49 2.20
N PRO A 212 -3.30 9.48 1.33
CA PRO A 212 -2.83 9.24 -0.04
C PRO A 212 -1.38 8.74 -0.16
N THR A 213 -0.57 8.89 0.89
CA THR A 213 0.86 8.53 0.92
C THR A 213 1.15 7.50 2.00
N TRP A 214 2.22 6.75 1.85
CA TRP A 214 2.61 5.70 2.81
C TRP A 214 2.84 6.27 4.22
N ILE A 215 3.47 7.45 4.31
CA ILE A 215 3.67 8.15 5.59
C ILE A 215 2.35 8.64 6.19
N ALA A 216 1.35 8.98 5.37
CA ALA A 216 0.04 9.40 5.88
C ALA A 216 -0.76 8.25 6.54
N LEU A 217 -0.31 7.00 6.42
CA LEU A 217 -0.87 5.86 7.17
C LEU A 217 -0.48 5.89 8.66
N ASN A 218 0.51 6.69 9.04
CA ASN A 218 0.94 6.83 10.44
C ASN A 218 -0.23 7.28 11.33
N GLY A 219 -0.47 6.55 12.41
CA GLY A 219 -1.57 6.81 13.33
C GLY A 219 -2.97 6.52 12.76
N LYS A 220 -3.09 6.08 11.50
CA LYS A 220 -4.37 5.75 10.84
C LYS A 220 -4.54 4.27 10.61
N TRP A 221 -3.49 3.61 10.12
CA TRP A 221 -3.46 2.16 9.95
C TRP A 221 -3.08 1.46 11.26
N ALA A 222 -2.01 1.94 11.90
CA ALA A 222 -1.53 1.47 13.20
C ALA A 222 -1.43 2.63 14.18
N VAL A 223 -1.84 2.40 15.44
CA VAL A 223 -1.81 3.41 16.53
C VAL A 223 -0.88 2.91 17.65
N PRO A 224 0.05 3.74 18.18
CA PRO A 224 0.30 5.14 17.83
C PRO A 224 1.03 5.34 16.49
N GLY A 225 1.73 4.32 15.99
CA GLY A 225 2.24 4.21 14.60
C GLY A 225 2.95 5.43 14.02
N SER A 226 3.78 6.13 14.79
CA SER A 226 4.42 7.40 14.37
C SER A 226 5.44 7.26 13.24
N ASP A 227 6.00 6.06 13.05
CA ASP A 227 7.04 5.69 12.08
C ASP A 227 6.62 4.51 11.18
N TYR A 228 5.32 4.21 11.14
CA TYR A 228 4.76 3.04 10.47
C TYR A 228 5.09 3.04 8.96
N GLY A 229 4.73 4.10 8.27
CA GLY A 229 4.99 4.29 6.84
C GLY A 229 6.49 4.31 6.54
N GLN A 230 7.32 4.89 7.40
CA GLN A 230 8.77 4.87 7.26
C GLN A 230 9.28 3.43 7.28
N THR A 231 8.82 2.62 8.24
CA THR A 231 9.21 1.22 8.36
C THR A 231 8.83 0.40 7.11
N ILE A 232 7.66 0.67 6.51
CA ILE A 232 7.26 0.04 5.23
C ILE A 232 8.25 0.40 4.13
N LEU A 233 8.57 1.69 3.99
CA LEU A 233 9.49 2.18 2.96
C LEU A 233 10.91 1.64 3.17
N ASP A 234 11.36 1.47 4.41
CA ASP A 234 12.66 0.85 4.73
C ASP A 234 12.69 -0.64 4.34
N ILE A 235 11.57 -1.36 4.44
CA ILE A 235 11.48 -2.74 3.92
C ILE A 235 11.54 -2.73 2.40
N TYR A 236 10.79 -1.83 1.76
CA TYR A 236 10.78 -1.70 0.30
C TYR A 236 12.16 -1.34 -0.27
N GLU A 237 12.88 -0.42 0.37
CA GLU A 237 14.26 -0.09 0.00
C GLU A 237 15.19 -1.30 0.10
N ARG A 238 15.06 -2.11 1.16
CA ARG A 238 15.81 -3.37 1.30
C ARG A 238 15.46 -4.39 0.21
N MET A 239 14.20 -4.46 -0.23
CA MET A 239 13.79 -5.29 -1.36
C MET A 239 14.46 -4.85 -2.66
N ILE A 240 14.54 -3.54 -2.91
CA ILE A 240 15.26 -2.98 -4.07
C ILE A 240 16.75 -3.30 -3.99
N HIS A 241 17.40 -3.06 -2.84
CA HIS A 241 18.83 -3.31 -2.68
C HIS A 241 19.21 -4.78 -2.92
N LEU A 242 18.42 -5.72 -2.39
CA LEU A 242 18.66 -7.15 -2.66
C LEU A 242 18.51 -7.47 -4.16
N THR A 243 17.52 -6.86 -4.81
CA THR A 243 17.29 -7.04 -6.25
C THR A 243 18.47 -6.55 -7.07
N ILE A 244 18.98 -5.33 -6.79
CA ILE A 244 20.15 -4.77 -7.46
C ILE A 244 21.36 -5.69 -7.29
N GLN A 245 21.64 -6.13 -6.05
CA GLN A 245 22.76 -7.04 -5.77
C GLN A 245 22.65 -8.36 -6.55
N HIS A 246 21.44 -8.92 -6.64
CA HIS A 246 21.20 -10.15 -7.40
C HIS A 246 21.45 -9.96 -8.90
N LEU A 247 20.96 -8.86 -9.48
CA LEU A 247 21.13 -8.56 -10.90
C LEU A 247 22.60 -8.27 -11.23
N GLU A 248 23.32 -7.55 -10.38
CA GLU A 248 24.76 -7.30 -10.54
C GLU A 248 25.57 -8.60 -10.48
N THR A 249 25.26 -9.49 -9.54
CA THR A 249 25.90 -10.81 -9.45
C THR A 249 25.62 -11.63 -10.70
N THR A 250 24.37 -11.62 -11.19
CA THR A 250 23.99 -12.31 -12.42
C THR A 250 24.76 -11.77 -13.63
N ARG A 251 24.87 -10.43 -13.74
CA ARG A 251 25.64 -9.76 -14.79
C ARG A 251 27.12 -10.14 -14.77
N GLN A 252 27.73 -10.22 -13.59
CA GLN A 252 29.12 -10.66 -13.45
C GLN A 252 29.30 -12.13 -13.87
N ASN A 253 28.40 -13.02 -13.48
CA ASN A 253 28.46 -14.44 -13.86
C ASN A 253 28.28 -14.68 -15.37
N LEU A 254 27.56 -13.80 -16.06
CA LEU A 254 27.38 -13.87 -17.52
C LEU A 254 28.58 -13.29 -18.30
N ASN A 255 29.42 -12.49 -17.65
CA ASN A 255 30.64 -11.90 -18.23
C ASN A 255 31.87 -12.27 -17.38
N PRO A 256 32.25 -13.56 -17.33
CA PRO A 256 33.27 -14.08 -16.42
C PRO A 256 34.69 -13.60 -16.73
#